data_AF-A0A843GLW0-F1
#
_entry.id   AF-A0A843GLW0-F1
#
_cell.length_a   1.000
_cell.length_b   1.000
_cell.length_c   1.000
_cell.angle_alpha   90.00
_cell.angle_beta   90.00
_cell.angle_gamma   90.00
#
_symmetry.space_group_name_H-M   'P 1'
#
loop_
_entity.id
_entity.type
_entity.pdbx_description
1 polymer ?
#
loop_
_entity_poly.entity_id
_entity_poly.type
_entity_poly.pdbx_seq_one_letter_code
_entity_poly.pdbx_strand_id
1 'polypeptide(L)'
;MKKYKAYTDGSYQSSIQCGGYASIIYDENNNLVTRLYQGFKNTTNNRMEARAVLETLKYFKEPTDITIVSDSMYVVNTINQG
;
A
#
# COMPACT_ATOMS: atom_id res chain seq x y z
N MET A 1 -15.73 -7.66 -14.23
CA MET A 1 -14.59 -7.67 -13.30
C MET A 1 -14.92 -6.67 -12.19
N LYS A 2 -14.77 -7.05 -10.92
CA LYS A 2 -15.00 -6.10 -9.81
C LYS A 2 -13.86 -5.08 -9.79
N LYS A 3 -14.20 -3.79 -9.68
CA LYS A 3 -13.22 -2.71 -9.60
C LYS A 3 -13.01 -2.28 -8.16
N TYR A 4 -11.74 -2.13 -7.78
CA TYR A 4 -11.34 -1.67 -6.46
C TYR A 4 -10.44 -0.44 -6.55
N LYS A 5 -10.44 0.36 -5.49
CA LYS A 5 -9.50 1.46 -5.30
C LYS A 5 -8.82 1.31 -3.96
N ALA A 6 -7.49 1.36 -3.95
CA ALA A 6 -6.70 1.31 -2.73
C ALA A 6 -5.90 2.60 -2.57
N TYR A 7 -5.81 3.08 -1.33
CA TYR A 7 -4.93 4.17 -0.93
C TYR A 7 -3.85 3.59 -0.03
N THR A 8 -2.59 3.78 -0.39
CA THR A 8 -1.45 3.16 0.29
C THR A 8 -0.45 4.19 0.78
N ASP A 9 0.03 4.01 2.00
CA ASP A 9 1.04 4.85 2.63
C ASP A 9 2.03 4.00 3.43
N GLY A 10 3.26 4.49 3.54
CA GLY A 10 4.34 3.90 4.32
C GLY A 10 5.05 4.99 5.11
N SER A 11 5.40 4.69 6.36
CA SER A 11 6.13 5.62 7.22
C SER A 11 7.23 4.94 8.00
N TYR A 12 8.25 5.71 8.37
CA TYR A 12 9.35 5.27 9.22
C TYR A 12 9.75 6.36 10.21
N GLN A 13 9.87 6.00 11.48
CA GLN A 13 10.38 6.86 12.54
C GLN A 13 11.79 6.42 12.95
N SER A 14 12.76 7.27 12.62
CA SER A 14 14.19 6.99 12.81
C SER A 14 14.59 6.89 14.28
N SER A 15 13.97 7.69 15.16
CA SER A 15 14.32 7.72 16.60
C SER A 15 14.04 6.42 17.34
N ILE A 16 13.03 5.66 16.90
CA ILE A 16 12.64 4.37 17.48
C ILE A 16 12.97 3.19 16.55
N GLN A 17 13.57 3.46 15.38
CA GLN A 17 13.91 2.48 14.33
C GLN A 17 12.73 1.57 13.95
N CYS A 18 11.53 2.13 13.95
CA CYS A 18 10.30 1.41 13.60
C CYS A 18 9.58 2.15 12.47
N GLY A 19 8.88 1.40 11.64
CA GLY A 19 8.01 1.93 10.61
C GLY A 19 6.76 1.09 10.45
N GLY A 20 5.86 1.52 9.60
CA GLY A 20 4.64 0.79 9.31
C GLY A 20 4.10 1.15 7.94
N TYR A 21 3.23 0.29 7.43
CA TYR A 21 2.46 0.59 6.24
C TYR A 21 0.97 0.58 6.56
N ALA A 22 0.20 1.24 5.71
CA ALA A 22 -1.24 1.13 5.69
C ALA A 22 -1.75 1.05 4.24
N SER A 23 -2.84 0.32 4.04
CA SER A 23 -3.62 0.30 2.82
C SER A 23 -5.11 0.29 3.17
N ILE A 24 -5.87 1.15 2.51
CA ILE A 24 -7.32 1.24 2.68
C ILE A 24 -7.96 0.93 1.32
N ILE A 25 -8.78 -0.11 1.28
CA ILE A 25 -9.36 -0.64 0.06
C ILE A 25 -10.85 -0.35 0.04
N TYR A 26 -11.32 0.18 -1.08
CA TYR A 26 -12.72 0.49 -1.37
C TYR A 26 -13.20 -0.28 -2.60
N ASP A 27 -14.48 -0.62 -2.63
CA ASP A 27 -15.15 -1.11 -3.83
C ASP A 27 -15.52 0.04 -4.78
N GLU A 28 -16.08 -0.30 -5.93
CA GLU A 28 -16.55 0.64 -6.95
C GLU A 28 -17.65 1.63 -6.47
N ASN A 29 -18.35 1.30 -5.38
CA ASN A 29 -19.37 2.14 -4.77
C ASN A 29 -18.81 2.99 -3.61
N ASN A 30 -17.49 3.03 -3.44
CA ASN A 30 -16.78 3.66 -2.32
C ASN A 30 -17.12 3.08 -0.93
N ASN A 31 -17.62 1.84 -0.86
CA ASN A 31 -17.76 1.17 0.42
C ASN A 31 -16.38 0.68 0.89
N LEU A 32 -16.09 0.86 2.17
CA LEU A 32 -14.87 0.33 2.78
C LEU A 32 -14.90 -1.20 2.75
N VAL A 33 -13.95 -1.81 2.03
CA VAL A 33 -13.79 -3.27 1.95
C VAL A 33 -12.93 -3.76 3.10
N THR A 34 -11.75 -3.15 3.27
CA THR A 34 -10.83 -3.53 4.34
C THR A 34 -9.76 -2.45 4.60
N ARG A 35 -9.03 -2.64 5.71
CA ARG A 35 -7.83 -1.88 6.08
C ARG A 35 -6.72 -2.85 6.41
N LEU A 36 -5.60 -2.75 5.71
CA LEU A 36 -4.39 -3.54 5.95
C LEU A 36 -3.36 -2.62 6.59
N TYR A 37 -2.81 -2.99 7.73
CA TYR A 37 -1.78 -2.20 8.40
C TYR A 37 -0.93 -3.09 9.29
N GLN A 38 0.36 -2.77 9.37
CA GLN A 38 1.28 -3.50 10.25
C GLN A 38 2.52 -2.66 10.54
N GLY A 39 2.98 -2.68 11.79
CA GLY A 39 4.25 -2.09 12.22
C GLY A 39 5.40 -3.10 12.18
N PHE A 40 6.61 -2.60 11.90
CA PHE A 40 7.86 -3.36 11.79
C PHE A 40 9.01 -2.64 12.48
N LYS A 41 9.86 -3.40 13.16
CA LYS A 41 11.17 -2.96 13.64
C LYS A 41 12.20 -3.06 12.50
N ASN A 42 13.24 -2.23 12.54
CA ASN A 42 14.39 -2.28 11.62
C ASN A 42 13.97 -2.24 10.14
N THR A 43 13.21 -1.20 9.77
CA THR A 43 12.72 -0.97 8.41
C THR A 43 13.16 0.40 7.90
N THR A 44 12.75 0.78 6.70
CA THR A 44 12.97 2.10 6.12
C THR A 44 11.67 2.62 5.49
N ASN A 45 11.62 3.90 5.17
CA ASN A 45 10.41 4.50 4.59
C ASN A 45 10.00 3.81 3.27
N ASN A 46 10.92 3.76 2.31
CA ASN A 46 10.69 3.14 1.00
C ASN A 46 10.28 1.66 1.09
N ARG A 47 10.82 0.92 2.08
CA ARG A 47 10.41 -0.48 2.33
C ARG A 47 8.95 -0.56 2.78
N MET A 48 8.48 0.41 3.57
CA MET A 48 7.09 0.45 4.03
C MET A 48 6.15 0.90 2.92
N GLU A 49 6.53 1.90 2.13
CA GLU A 49 5.75 2.35 0.97
C GLU A 49 5.57 1.21 -0.05
N ALA A 50 6.66 0.52 -0.40
CA ALA A 50 6.59 -0.66 -1.29
C ALA A 50 5.78 -1.80 -0.67
N ARG A 51 5.90 -2.03 0.64
CA ARG A 51 5.14 -3.07 1.33
C ARG A 51 3.64 -2.77 1.37
N ALA A 52 3.24 -1.50 1.46
CA ALA A 52 1.85 -1.10 1.39
C ALA A 52 1.18 -1.59 0.09
N VAL A 53 1.86 -1.39 -1.04
CA VAL A 53 1.42 -1.87 -2.36
C VAL A 53 1.41 -3.39 -2.42
N LEU A 54 2.49 -4.05 -1.98
CA LEU A 54 2.59 -5.51 -2.03
C LEU A 54 1.50 -6.21 -1.22
N GLU A 55 1.23 -5.74 0.00
CA GLU A 55 0.21 -6.33 0.87
C GLU A 55 -1.20 -6.04 0.34
N THR A 56 -1.41 -4.91 -0.33
CA THR A 56 -2.65 -4.64 -1.09
C THR A 56 -2.86 -5.67 -2.20
N LEU A 57 -1.83 -5.94 -3.01
CA LEU A 57 -1.92 -6.91 -4.10
C LEU A 57 -2.13 -8.35 -3.60
N LYS A 58 -1.46 -8.74 -2.50
CA LYS A 58 -1.62 -10.08 -1.89
C LYS A 58 -3.00 -10.35 -1.30
N TYR A 59 -3.75 -9.31 -0.93
CA TYR A 59 -5.10 -9.46 -0.40
C TYR A 59 -6.05 -10.10 -1.42
N PHE A 60 -5.87 -9.79 -2.71
CA PHE A 60 -6.70 -10.34 -3.79
C PHE A 60 -6.15 -11.70 -4.23
N LYS A 61 -6.93 -12.76 -3.99
CA LYS A 61 -6.56 -14.15 -4.34
C LYS A 61 -6.82 -14.51 -5.80
N GLU A 62 -7.58 -13.68 -6.50
CA GLU A 62 -7.97 -13.87 -7.91
C GLU A 62 -7.59 -12.61 -8.71
N PRO A 63 -7.36 -12.73 -10.03
CA PRO A 63 -7.12 -11.59 -10.89
C PRO A 63 -8.23 -10.54 -10.74
N THR A 64 -7.85 -9.35 -10.29
CA THR A 64 -8.77 -8.29 -9.89
C THR A 64 -8.35 -6.97 -10.54
N ASP A 65 -9.32 -6.20 -11.02
CA ASP A 65 -9.08 -4.85 -11.53
C ASP A 65 -9.01 -3.87 -10.35
N ILE A 66 -7.85 -3.28 -10.11
CA ILE A 66 -7.59 -2.40 -8.97
C ILE A 66 -6.75 -1.19 -9.37
N THR A 67 -7.17 -0.02 -8.89
CA THR A 67 -6.37 1.21 -8.93
C THR A 67 -5.72 1.45 -7.59
N ILE A 68 -4.38 1.52 -7.56
CA ILE A 68 -3.61 1.85 -6.35
C ILE A 68 -3.18 3.30 -6.44
N VAL A 69 -3.50 4.08 -5.40
CA VAL A 69 -3.13 5.48 -5.26
C VAL A 69 -2.10 5.59 -4.14
N SER A 70 -0.94 6.15 -4.45
CA SER A 70 0.13 6.44 -3.50
C SER A 70 0.78 7.78 -3.86
N ASP A 71 1.24 8.51 -2.86
CA ASP A 71 2.07 9.72 -2.98
C ASP A 71 3.57 9.40 -2.92
N SER A 72 3.95 8.13 -2.67
CA SER A 72 5.35 7.70 -2.67
C SER A 72 5.96 7.85 -4.06
N MET A 73 6.86 8.83 -4.19
CA MET A 73 7.66 9.03 -5.39
C MET A 73 8.51 7.79 -5.70
N TYR A 74 8.94 7.04 -4.68
CA TYR A 74 9.70 5.79 -4.86
C TYR A 74 8.86 4.73 -5.58
N VAL A 75 7.63 4.50 -5.12
CA VAL A 75 6.70 3.53 -5.74
C VAL A 75 6.30 4.00 -7.14
N VAL A 76 5.87 5.25 -7.28
CA VAL A 76 5.36 5.81 -8.53
C VAL A 76 6.44 5.84 -9.61
N ASN A 77 7.66 6.29 -9.29
CA ASN A 77 8.75 6.34 -10.26
C ASN A 77 9.21 4.95 -10.67
N THR A 78 9.33 4.01 -9.72
CA THR A 78 9.73 2.63 -10.04
C THR A 78 8.79 1.98 -11.05
N ILE A 79 7.49 2.28 -10.99
CA ILE A 79 6.49 1.72 -11.91
C ILE A 79 6.46 2.47 -13.24
N ASN A 80 6.55 3.80 -13.23
CA ASN A 80 6.34 4.61 -14.44
C ASN A 80 7.61 4.94 -15.23
N GLN A 81 8.79 4.78 -14.65
CA GLN A 81 10.08 5.12 -15.26
C GLN A 81 11.06 3.94 -15.33
N GLY A 82 10.61 2.74 -14.94
CA GLY A 82 11.39 1.51 -14.92
C GLY A 82 11.50 0.82 -16.29
#